data_AF-A0A3S0J598-F1
#
_entry.id   AF-A0A3S0J598-F1
#
_cell.length_a   1.000
_cell.length_b   1.000
_cell.length_c   1.000
_cell.angle_alpha   90.00
_cell.angle_beta   90.00
_cell.angle_gamma   90.00
#
_symmetry.space_group_name_H-M   'P 1'
#
loop_
_entity.id
_entity.type
_entity.pdbx_description
1 polymer ?
#
loop_
_entity_poly.entity_id
_entity_poly.type
_entity_poly.pdbx_seq_one_letter_code
_entity_poly.pdbx_strand_id
1 'polypeptide(L)'
;MHLTLIDTNPEVVAAWQRVFANVPQVTICHASIFDHPADALVSPVNSFGFMNGGIDFAISKNLGWHLEKDLQRVIREKHYGELLVGQAEIIETSSTLFPYLISAPTMRTPMTITRGPNVYLAMKAILLLLRRGRLSTGEAVADKVRTVAIPGLGTGVGQVPPLVCARQMRLAWEDVTREQYASKQGWEELRSNYAYFYTHDPKHITYDIP
;
A
#
# COMPACT_ATOMS: atom_id res chain seq x y z
N MET A 1 5.85 14.47 0.47
CA MET A 1 6.02 13.02 0.32
C MET A 1 5.64 12.66 -1.10
N HIS A 2 6.45 11.84 -1.75
CA HIS A 2 6.29 11.44 -3.14
C HIS A 2 6.14 9.93 -3.22
N LEU A 3 5.18 9.46 -4.02
CA LEU A 3 4.93 8.03 -4.18
C LEU A 3 5.38 7.60 -5.58
N THR A 4 6.09 6.49 -5.66
CA THR A 4 6.42 5.82 -6.91
C THR A 4 5.60 4.55 -6.99
N LEU A 5 4.55 4.54 -7.80
CA LEU A 5 3.77 3.34 -8.10
C LEU A 5 4.53 2.56 -9.17
N ILE A 6 5.00 1.36 -8.82
CA ILE A 6 5.97 0.63 -9.63
C ILE A 6 5.65 -0.84 -9.68
N ASP A 7 5.48 -1.37 -10.89
CA ASP A 7 5.20 -2.79 -11.08
C ASP A 7 5.85 -3.29 -12.37
N THR A 8 6.08 -4.59 -12.45
CA THR A 8 6.57 -5.27 -13.65
C THR A 8 5.42 -5.67 -14.58
N ASN A 9 4.19 -5.71 -14.07
CA ASN A 9 2.99 -5.99 -14.85
C ASN A 9 2.52 -4.72 -15.60
N PRO A 10 2.58 -4.71 -16.95
CA PRO A 10 2.20 -3.54 -17.74
C PRO A 10 0.71 -3.17 -17.61
N GLU A 11 -0.18 -4.12 -17.31
CA GLU A 11 -1.61 -3.83 -17.13
C GLU A 11 -1.87 -3.01 -15.86
N VAL A 12 -1.15 -3.31 -14.78
CA VAL A 12 -1.21 -2.55 -13.51
C VAL A 12 -0.69 -1.13 -13.73
N VAL A 13 0.44 -1.00 -14.43
CA VAL A 13 1.03 0.31 -14.76
C VAL A 13 0.07 1.13 -15.63
N ALA A 14 -0.51 0.54 -16.67
CA ALA A 14 -1.47 1.23 -17.55
C ALA A 14 -2.71 1.70 -16.79
N ALA A 15 -3.22 0.88 -15.85
CA ALA A 15 -4.33 1.27 -14.99
C ALA A 15 -3.98 2.46 -14.10
N TRP A 16 -2.79 2.49 -13.50
CA TRP A 16 -2.34 3.65 -12.73
C TRP A 16 -2.16 4.89 -13.61
N GLN A 17 -1.59 4.77 -14.81
CA GLN A 17 -1.39 5.91 -15.73
C GLN A 17 -2.71 6.61 -16.03
N ARG A 18 -3.78 5.84 -16.21
CA ARG A 18 -5.14 6.38 -16.37
C ARG A 18 -5.65 7.04 -15.09
N VAL A 19 -5.61 6.33 -13.97
CA VAL A 19 -6.28 6.72 -12.71
C VAL A 19 -5.55 7.85 -11.97
N PHE A 20 -4.23 7.96 -12.12
CA PHE A 20 -3.37 8.93 -11.45
C PHE A 20 -2.78 9.99 -12.39
N ALA A 21 -3.29 10.12 -13.63
CA ALA A 21 -2.74 11.02 -14.67
C ALA A 21 -2.47 12.47 -14.20
N ASN A 22 -3.27 13.00 -13.26
CA ASN A 22 -3.20 14.39 -12.80
C ASN A 22 -2.75 14.51 -11.34
N VAL A 23 -1.89 13.60 -10.87
CA VAL A 23 -1.43 13.57 -9.47
C VAL A 23 0.08 13.81 -9.42
N PRO A 24 0.54 15.07 -9.27
CA PRO A 24 1.96 15.40 -9.39
C PRO A 24 2.84 14.79 -8.29
N GLN A 25 2.25 14.39 -7.15
CA GLN A 25 2.95 13.70 -6.06
C GLN A 25 3.12 12.19 -6.30
N VAL A 26 2.72 11.70 -7.48
CA VAL A 26 2.78 10.28 -7.85
C VAL A 26 3.52 10.12 -9.17
N THR A 27 4.59 9.33 -9.15
CA THR A 27 5.28 8.84 -10.35
C THR A 27 4.85 7.40 -10.61
N ILE A 28 4.72 7.04 -11.88
CA ILE A 28 4.34 5.70 -12.31
C ILE A 28 5.48 5.11 -13.13
N CYS A 29 5.96 3.92 -12.75
CA CYS A 29 7.10 3.26 -13.37
C CYS A 29 6.73 1.83 -13.79
N HIS A 30 7.05 1.46 -15.03
CA HIS A 30 7.08 0.06 -15.47
C HIS A 30 8.51 -0.46 -15.34
N ALA A 31 8.85 -1.02 -14.18
CA ALA A 31 10.20 -1.47 -13.86
C ALA A 31 10.18 -2.42 -12.66
N SER A 32 11.32 -3.04 -12.36
CA SER A 32 11.49 -3.70 -11.06
C SER A 32 11.53 -2.64 -9.96
N ILE A 33 10.87 -2.91 -8.82
CA ILE A 33 10.90 -1.98 -7.67
C ILE A 33 12.34 -1.69 -7.22
N PHE A 34 13.25 -2.65 -7.38
CA PHE A 34 14.65 -2.54 -6.96
C PHE A 34 15.49 -1.60 -7.85
N ASP A 35 15.00 -1.26 -9.05
CA ASP A 35 15.69 -0.33 -9.96
C ASP A 35 15.46 1.14 -9.55
N HIS A 36 14.54 1.39 -8.60
CA HIS A 36 14.16 2.72 -8.15
C HIS A 36 14.28 2.85 -6.61
N PRO A 37 15.48 3.19 -6.10
CA PRO A 37 15.69 3.45 -4.68
C PRO A 37 14.72 4.47 -4.10
N ALA A 38 14.31 4.27 -2.86
CA ALA A 38 13.38 5.14 -2.13
C ALA A 38 13.64 5.02 -0.62
N ASP A 39 13.20 6.02 0.15
CA ASP A 39 13.37 5.97 1.61
C ASP A 39 12.64 4.77 2.23
N ALA A 40 11.51 4.38 1.63
CA ALA A 40 10.80 3.15 1.98
C ALA A 40 10.28 2.39 0.76
N LEU A 41 10.22 1.06 0.86
CA LEU A 41 9.43 0.21 -0.04
C LEU A 41 8.28 -0.45 0.69
N VAL A 42 7.20 -0.73 -0.03
CA VAL A 42 6.02 -1.43 0.52
C VAL A 42 6.06 -2.92 0.19
N SER A 43 5.86 -3.75 1.21
CA SER A 43 5.62 -5.19 1.11
C SER A 43 4.14 -5.47 1.40
N PRO A 44 3.33 -5.85 0.39
CA PRO A 44 1.90 -6.16 0.52
C PRO A 44 1.65 -7.59 1.05
N VAL A 45 2.43 -7.99 2.06
CA VAL A 45 2.47 -9.33 2.63
C VAL A 45 1.14 -9.77 3.26
N ASN A 46 1.04 -11.00 3.75
CA ASN A 46 -0.08 -11.44 4.58
C ASN A 46 0.04 -10.93 6.04
N SER A 47 -1.03 -11.05 6.81
CA SER A 47 -1.11 -10.56 8.20
C SER A 47 -0.10 -11.16 9.18
N PHE A 48 0.60 -12.23 8.81
CA PHE A 48 1.62 -12.89 9.63
C PHE A 48 3.05 -12.58 9.18
N GLY A 49 3.22 -11.77 8.13
CA GLY A 49 4.54 -11.35 7.66
C GLY A 49 5.33 -12.44 6.93
N PHE A 50 4.71 -13.52 6.44
CA PHE A 50 5.43 -14.51 5.61
C PHE A 50 5.73 -13.95 4.22
N MET A 51 7.01 -13.84 3.87
CA MET A 51 7.52 -13.19 2.66
C MET A 51 8.00 -14.23 1.62
N ASN A 52 7.20 -15.26 1.38
CA ASN A 52 7.58 -16.44 0.61
C ASN A 52 7.03 -16.49 -0.82
N GLY A 53 6.28 -15.47 -1.28
CA GLY A 53 5.69 -15.44 -2.60
C GLY A 53 5.76 -14.06 -3.28
N GLY A 54 5.67 -14.05 -4.61
CA GLY A 54 5.56 -12.82 -5.40
C GLY A 54 6.66 -11.79 -5.11
N ILE A 55 6.23 -10.53 -4.92
CA ILE A 55 7.14 -9.42 -4.60
C ILE A 55 7.81 -9.60 -3.23
N ASP A 56 7.14 -10.21 -2.25
CA ASP A 56 7.70 -10.37 -0.90
C ASP A 56 8.91 -11.32 -0.91
N PHE A 57 8.84 -12.39 -1.72
CA PHE A 57 9.99 -13.26 -1.94
C PHE A 57 11.16 -12.51 -2.59
N ALA A 58 10.86 -11.65 -3.57
CA ALA A 58 11.88 -10.85 -4.24
C ALA A 58 12.53 -9.83 -3.27
N ILE A 59 11.75 -9.25 -2.35
CA ILE A 59 12.27 -8.36 -1.31
C ILE A 59 13.22 -9.13 -0.38
N SER A 60 12.82 -10.29 0.13
CA SER A 60 13.67 -11.14 0.97
C SER A 60 14.97 -11.54 0.25
N LYS A 61 14.89 -11.86 -1.05
CA LYS A 61 16.06 -12.22 -1.86
C LYS A 61 17.03 -11.05 -2.07
N ASN A 62 16.53 -9.83 -2.27
CA ASN A 62 17.36 -8.66 -2.59
C ASN A 62 17.87 -7.92 -1.36
N LEU A 63 17.08 -7.83 -0.29
CA LEU A 63 17.40 -7.07 0.91
C LEU A 63 17.77 -7.94 2.11
N GLY A 64 17.50 -9.25 2.04
CA GLY A 64 17.97 -10.23 3.01
C GLY A 64 16.84 -10.93 3.75
N TRP A 65 17.06 -12.23 4.02
CA TRP A 65 16.10 -13.11 4.70
C TRP A 65 15.84 -12.76 6.17
N HIS A 66 16.60 -11.85 6.75
CA HIS A 66 16.40 -11.37 8.12
C HIS A 66 15.11 -10.54 8.25
N LEU A 67 14.70 -9.85 7.17
CA LEU A 67 13.52 -8.98 7.17
C LEU A 67 12.24 -9.72 7.56
N GLU A 68 12.03 -10.93 7.07
CA GLU A 68 10.87 -11.75 7.46
C GLU A 68 10.85 -11.99 8.97
N LYS A 69 12.00 -12.34 9.55
CA LYS A 69 12.12 -12.64 10.99
C LYS A 69 11.92 -11.39 11.84
N ASP A 70 12.47 -10.25 11.40
CA ASP A 70 12.31 -8.97 12.09
C ASP A 70 10.86 -8.48 12.04
N LEU A 71 10.23 -8.57 10.86
CA LEU A 71 8.81 -8.25 10.70
C LEU A 71 7.94 -9.14 11.59
N GLN A 72 8.14 -10.45 11.55
CA GLN A 72 7.40 -11.40 12.39
C GLN A 72 7.59 -11.12 13.88
N ARG A 73 8.80 -10.77 14.31
CA ARG A 73 9.06 -10.37 15.70
C ARG A 73 8.22 -9.15 16.09
N VAL A 74 8.23 -8.11 15.26
CA VAL A 74 7.43 -6.89 15.50
C VAL A 74 5.93 -7.20 15.49
N ILE A 75 5.44 -8.04 14.58
CA ILE A 75 4.04 -8.48 14.54
C ILE A 75 3.65 -9.21 15.83
N ARG A 76 4.49 -10.12 16.34
CA ARG A 76 4.23 -10.81 17.61
C ARG A 76 4.20 -9.85 18.80
N GLU A 77 5.18 -8.95 18.88
CA GLU A 77 5.38 -8.09 20.05
C GLU A 77 4.37 -6.93 20.11
N LYS A 78 4.08 -6.29 18.97
CA LYS A 78 3.23 -5.09 18.92
C LYS A 78 1.79 -5.39 18.52
N HIS A 79 1.57 -6.42 17.71
CA HIS A 79 0.26 -6.72 17.12
C HIS A 79 -0.31 -8.07 17.58
N TYR A 80 0.21 -8.60 18.69
CA TYR A 80 -0.26 -9.86 19.29
C TYR A 80 -0.30 -11.04 18.29
N GLY A 81 0.62 -11.03 17.32
CA GLY A 81 0.77 -12.11 16.34
C GLY A 81 0.03 -11.90 15.03
N GLU A 82 -0.72 -10.81 14.84
CA GLU A 82 -1.45 -10.57 13.59
C GLU A 82 -1.53 -9.07 13.25
N LEU A 83 -0.92 -8.66 12.13
CA LEU A 83 -1.10 -7.32 11.57
C LEU A 83 -2.32 -7.31 10.65
N LEU A 84 -3.40 -6.64 11.05
CA LEU A 84 -4.67 -6.71 10.34
C LEU A 84 -4.64 -5.98 9.00
N VAL A 85 -5.47 -6.43 8.05
CA VAL A 85 -5.73 -5.67 6.82
C VAL A 85 -6.32 -4.30 7.20
N GLY A 86 -5.68 -3.22 6.72
CA GLY A 86 -5.99 -1.85 7.16
C GLY A 86 -5.08 -1.32 8.26
N GLN A 87 -4.07 -2.09 8.67
CA GLN A 87 -2.93 -1.64 9.46
C GLN A 87 -1.65 -1.69 8.62
N ALA A 88 -0.63 -0.95 9.05
CA ALA A 88 0.69 -0.98 8.46
C ALA A 88 1.75 -0.82 9.56
N GLU A 89 2.92 -1.43 9.35
CA GLU A 89 4.06 -1.39 10.25
C GLU A 89 5.33 -1.09 9.46
N ILE A 90 6.29 -0.39 10.07
CA ILE A 90 7.55 -0.01 9.44
C ILE A 90 8.72 -0.62 10.21
N ILE A 91 9.65 -1.22 9.47
CA ILE A 91 10.91 -1.75 10.02
C ILE A 91 12.09 -1.22 9.20
N GLU A 92 13.27 -1.22 9.81
CA GLU A 92 14.52 -0.92 9.11
C GLU A 92 15.00 -2.13 8.32
N THR A 93 15.67 -1.91 7.19
CA THR A 93 16.15 -3.01 6.33
C THR A 93 17.66 -3.20 6.32
N SER A 94 18.40 -2.30 6.96
CA SER A 94 19.87 -2.18 6.84
C SER A 94 20.38 -1.88 5.41
N SER A 95 19.50 -1.63 4.44
CA SER A 95 19.87 -1.24 3.08
C SER A 95 19.98 0.27 2.94
N THR A 96 20.99 0.76 2.23
CA THR A 96 21.11 2.19 1.90
C THR A 96 20.17 2.60 0.75
N LEU A 97 19.74 1.65 -0.09
CA LEU A 97 18.83 1.91 -1.21
C LEU A 97 17.37 1.94 -0.78
N PHE A 98 17.03 1.19 0.26
CA PHE A 98 15.68 1.11 0.83
C PHE A 98 15.75 1.07 2.35
N PRO A 99 16.09 2.16 3.05
CA PRO A 99 16.31 2.16 4.49
C PRO A 99 15.17 1.55 5.31
N TYR A 100 13.93 1.72 4.85
CA TYR A 100 12.75 1.20 5.51
C TYR A 100 11.92 0.26 4.63
N LEU A 101 11.27 -0.70 5.28
CA LEU A 101 10.23 -1.54 4.70
C LEU A 101 8.92 -1.28 5.44
N ILE A 102 7.87 -0.97 4.68
CA ILE A 102 6.51 -0.84 5.18
C ILE A 102 5.75 -2.12 4.85
N SER A 103 5.39 -2.88 5.88
CA SER A 103 4.48 -4.01 5.76
C SER A 103 3.04 -3.51 5.83
N ALA A 104 2.23 -3.85 4.82
CA ALA A 104 0.83 -3.45 4.74
C ALA A 104 -0.03 -4.60 4.21
N PRO A 105 -0.67 -5.39 5.09
CA PRO A 105 -1.32 -6.60 4.67
C PRO A 105 -2.50 -6.37 3.74
N THR A 106 -2.51 -7.10 2.62
CA THR A 106 -3.65 -7.10 1.69
C THR A 106 -4.62 -8.24 1.98
N MET A 107 -4.20 -9.25 2.74
CA MET A 107 -5.02 -10.41 3.11
C MET A 107 -4.47 -11.03 4.39
N ARG A 108 -5.34 -11.73 5.13
CA ARG A 108 -4.92 -12.41 6.36
C ARG A 108 -3.99 -13.59 6.07
N THR A 109 -4.41 -14.45 5.15
CA THR A 109 -3.64 -15.56 4.59
C THR A 109 -3.76 -15.50 3.06
N PRO A 110 -2.82 -16.09 2.30
CA PRO A 110 -2.90 -16.17 0.85
C PRO A 110 -4.28 -16.60 0.34
N MET A 111 -5.00 -15.69 -0.34
CA MET A 111 -6.33 -15.94 -0.92
C MET A 111 -6.71 -14.89 -1.97
N THR A 112 -7.69 -15.20 -2.81
CA THR A 112 -8.33 -14.24 -3.71
C THR A 112 -9.11 -13.19 -2.90
N ILE A 113 -8.98 -11.91 -3.27
CA ILE A 113 -9.59 -10.76 -2.58
C ILE A 113 -10.31 -9.80 -3.55
N THR A 114 -10.81 -10.34 -4.67
CA THR A 114 -11.44 -9.57 -5.76
C THR A 114 -12.73 -8.85 -5.38
N ARG A 115 -13.36 -9.21 -4.25
CA ARG A 115 -14.67 -8.69 -3.82
C ARG A 115 -14.60 -7.97 -2.48
N GLY A 116 -13.55 -7.19 -2.25
CA GLY A 116 -13.38 -6.48 -1.00
C GLY A 116 -12.54 -5.20 -1.09
N PRO A 117 -12.58 -4.37 -0.04
CA PRO A 117 -11.86 -3.10 0.03
C PRO A 117 -10.38 -3.26 0.44
N ASN A 118 -9.82 -4.47 0.33
CA ASN A 118 -8.51 -4.82 0.88
C ASN A 118 -7.38 -3.91 0.37
N VAL A 119 -7.39 -3.58 -0.93
CA VAL A 119 -6.40 -2.68 -1.54
C VAL A 119 -6.54 -1.27 -0.99
N TYR A 120 -7.78 -0.77 -0.88
CA TYR A 120 -8.07 0.53 -0.30
C TYR A 120 -7.59 0.60 1.16
N LEU A 121 -7.91 -0.42 1.96
CA LEU A 121 -7.51 -0.49 3.37
C LEU A 121 -5.98 -0.53 3.52
N ALA A 122 -5.28 -1.36 2.74
CA ALA A 122 -3.83 -1.41 2.76
C ALA A 122 -3.19 -0.07 2.34
N MET A 123 -3.65 0.53 1.24
CA MET A 123 -3.16 1.84 0.79
C MET A 123 -3.41 2.93 1.83
N LYS A 124 -4.62 2.97 2.43
CA LYS A 124 -4.97 3.95 3.47
C LYS A 124 -4.08 3.78 4.70
N ALA A 125 -3.80 2.53 5.10
CA ALA A 125 -2.91 2.23 6.21
C ALA A 125 -1.48 2.72 5.97
N ILE A 126 -0.94 2.49 4.77
CA ILE A 126 0.39 3.00 4.35
C ILE A 126 0.43 4.51 4.49
N LEU A 127 -0.56 5.22 3.93
CA LEU A 127 -0.59 6.68 3.95
C LEU A 127 -0.75 7.26 5.38
N LEU A 128 -1.55 6.61 6.22
CA LEU A 128 -1.71 7.00 7.62
C LEU A 128 -0.42 6.78 8.42
N LEU A 129 0.25 5.64 8.23
CA LEU A 129 1.55 5.35 8.84
C LEU A 129 2.58 6.40 8.43
N LEU A 130 2.65 6.75 7.15
CA LEU A 130 3.57 7.75 6.66
C LEU A 130 3.29 9.16 7.23
N ARG A 131 2.02 9.51 7.43
CA ARG A 131 1.62 10.85 7.92
C ARG A 131 1.67 10.99 9.44
N ARG A 132 1.37 9.92 10.18
CA ARG A 132 1.14 9.96 11.65
C ARG A 132 1.96 8.95 12.44
N GLY A 133 2.59 7.99 11.77
CA GLY A 133 3.39 6.97 12.40
C GLY A 133 4.67 7.49 13.03
N ARG A 134 5.23 6.67 13.92
CA ARG A 134 6.53 6.89 14.54
C ARG A 134 7.42 5.68 14.34
N LEU A 135 8.71 5.93 14.17
CA LEU A 135 9.74 4.89 14.18
C LEU A 135 9.92 4.32 15.59
N SER A 136 10.64 3.21 15.71
CA SER A 136 11.05 2.63 17.00
C SER A 136 11.88 3.61 17.84
N THR A 137 12.60 4.54 17.20
CA THR A 137 13.35 5.63 17.83
C THR A 137 12.47 6.75 18.39
N GLY A 138 11.16 6.72 18.10
CA GLY A 138 10.18 7.74 18.48
C GLY A 138 10.08 8.91 17.50
N GLU A 139 10.97 9.02 16.52
CA GLU A 139 10.92 10.04 15.47
C GLU A 139 9.68 9.85 14.56
N ALA A 140 9.13 10.94 14.03
CA ALA A 140 8.00 10.85 13.12
C ALA A 140 8.43 10.24 11.78
N VAL A 141 7.63 9.33 11.23
CA VAL A 141 7.91 8.70 9.93
C VAL A 141 8.02 9.75 8.83
N ALA A 142 7.16 10.78 8.86
CA ALA A 142 7.16 11.88 7.89
C ALA A 142 8.47 12.68 7.84
N ASP A 143 9.29 12.63 8.90
CA ASP A 143 10.57 13.33 8.95
C ASP A 143 11.67 12.55 8.22
N LYS A 144 11.60 11.21 8.23
CA LYS A 144 12.61 10.30 7.65
C LYS A 144 12.24 9.76 6.28
N VAL A 145 10.94 9.61 5.98
CA VAL A 145 10.45 8.98 4.76
C VAL A 145 9.81 10.04 3.87
N ARG A 146 10.49 10.40 2.78
CA ARG A 146 10.01 11.40 1.81
C ARG A 146 9.60 10.77 0.48
N THR A 147 10.20 9.66 0.11
CA THR A 147 9.93 8.87 -1.10
C THR A 147 9.55 7.44 -0.76
N VAL A 148 8.51 6.91 -1.42
CA VAL A 148 8.01 5.56 -1.15
C VAL A 148 7.73 4.82 -2.45
N ALA A 149 8.30 3.63 -2.60
CA ALA A 149 8.02 2.74 -3.72
C ALA A 149 6.89 1.75 -3.34
N ILE A 150 5.83 1.72 -4.14
CA ILE A 150 4.61 0.92 -3.85
C ILE A 150 4.29 0.02 -5.05
N PRO A 151 4.27 -1.32 -4.87
CA PRO A 151 3.88 -2.25 -5.92
C PRO A 151 2.36 -2.38 -6.08
N GLY A 152 1.91 -3.15 -7.07
CA GLY A 152 0.51 -3.53 -7.22
C GLY A 152 -0.02 -4.23 -5.98
N LEU A 153 -0.88 -3.56 -5.23
CA LEU A 153 -1.44 -4.12 -3.99
C LEU A 153 -2.54 -5.14 -4.34
N GLY A 154 -2.32 -6.41 -3.99
CA GLY A 154 -3.32 -7.47 -4.18
C GLY A 154 -3.50 -7.98 -5.61
N THR A 155 -2.70 -7.50 -6.58
CA THR A 155 -2.80 -7.88 -8.00
C THR A 155 -2.18 -9.24 -8.34
N GLY A 156 -1.29 -9.75 -7.47
CA GLY A 156 -0.70 -11.08 -7.57
C GLY A 156 -1.63 -12.18 -7.04
N VAL A 157 -1.28 -12.76 -5.88
CA VAL A 157 -2.08 -13.83 -5.21
C VAL A 157 -3.54 -13.42 -5.01
N GLY A 158 -3.78 -12.13 -4.73
CA GLY A 158 -5.12 -11.60 -4.49
C GLY A 158 -6.01 -11.53 -5.72
N GLN A 159 -5.43 -11.61 -6.92
CA GLN A 159 -6.09 -11.53 -8.23
C GLN A 159 -6.96 -10.28 -8.42
N VAL A 160 -6.71 -9.20 -7.68
CA VAL A 160 -7.45 -7.94 -7.87
C VAL A 160 -7.14 -7.39 -9.25
N PRO A 161 -8.15 -7.14 -10.11
CA PRO A 161 -7.82 -6.68 -11.46
C PRO A 161 -7.20 -5.28 -11.45
N PRO A 162 -6.28 -4.99 -12.40
CA PRO A 162 -5.49 -3.76 -12.43
C PRO A 162 -6.26 -2.46 -12.18
N LEU A 163 -7.39 -2.27 -12.87
CA LEU A 163 -8.17 -1.04 -12.76
C LEU A 163 -8.85 -0.89 -11.38
N VAL A 164 -9.27 -2.00 -10.75
CA VAL A 164 -9.83 -1.97 -9.39
C VAL A 164 -8.75 -1.68 -8.38
N CYS A 165 -7.56 -2.28 -8.53
CA CYS A 165 -6.40 -1.94 -7.71
C CYS A 165 -6.09 -0.43 -7.79
N ALA A 166 -5.93 0.10 -9.00
CA ALA A 166 -5.62 1.51 -9.22
C ALA A 166 -6.67 2.45 -8.59
N ARG A 167 -7.97 2.18 -8.79
CA ARG A 167 -9.07 2.98 -8.22
C ARG A 167 -9.10 2.94 -6.70
N GLN A 168 -8.96 1.75 -6.10
CA GLN A 168 -8.91 1.63 -4.64
C GLN A 168 -7.72 2.38 -4.04
N MET A 169 -6.55 2.30 -4.68
CA MET A 169 -5.37 3.07 -4.24
C MET A 169 -5.61 4.58 -4.37
N ARG A 170 -6.25 5.03 -5.46
CA ARG A 170 -6.55 6.45 -5.69
C ARG A 170 -7.53 7.02 -4.68
N LEU A 171 -8.59 6.28 -4.38
CA LEU A 171 -9.57 6.67 -3.35
C LEU A 171 -8.90 6.82 -1.98
N ALA A 172 -8.09 5.85 -1.57
CA ALA A 172 -7.34 5.95 -0.31
C ALA A 172 -6.39 7.16 -0.31
N TRP A 173 -5.73 7.43 -1.45
CA TRP A 173 -4.87 8.60 -1.60
C TRP A 173 -5.63 9.91 -1.45
N GLU A 174 -6.81 10.05 -2.07
CA GLU A 174 -7.62 11.27 -2.00
C GLU A 174 -8.13 11.48 -0.57
N ASP A 175 -8.69 10.45 0.05
CA ASP A 175 -9.19 10.50 1.43
C ASP A 175 -8.14 11.03 2.41
N VAL A 176 -6.91 10.48 2.33
CA VAL A 176 -5.85 10.81 3.28
C VAL A 176 -5.13 12.10 2.91
N THR A 177 -4.83 12.32 1.63
CA THR A 177 -4.02 13.47 1.21
C THR A 177 -4.84 14.76 1.18
N ARG A 178 -6.11 14.69 0.76
CA ARG A 178 -7.02 15.84 0.74
C ARG A 178 -7.77 16.05 2.05
N GLU A 179 -7.58 15.15 3.03
CA GLU A 179 -8.31 15.19 4.30
C GLU A 179 -9.83 15.22 4.11
N GLN A 180 -10.33 14.53 3.06
CA GLN A 180 -11.68 14.71 2.51
C GLN A 180 -12.80 14.58 3.55
N TYR A 181 -12.61 13.71 4.54
CA TYR A 181 -13.59 13.42 5.60
C TYR A 181 -13.04 13.71 7.01
N ALA A 182 -11.98 14.52 7.12
CA ALA A 182 -11.38 14.84 8.42
C ALA A 182 -12.14 15.93 9.20
N SER A 183 -12.96 16.73 8.51
CA SER A 183 -13.81 17.76 9.11
C SER A 183 -15.25 17.25 9.29
N LYS A 184 -16.01 17.88 10.19
CA LYS A 184 -17.45 17.56 10.38
C LYS A 184 -18.24 17.73 9.08
N GLN A 185 -17.98 18.83 8.35
CA GLN A 185 -18.64 19.11 7.08
C GLN A 185 -18.31 18.05 6.03
N GLY A 186 -17.03 17.68 5.88
CA GLY A 186 -16.64 16.61 4.96
C GLY A 186 -17.30 15.27 5.35
N TRP A 187 -17.38 14.98 6.65
CA TRP A 187 -18.05 13.78 7.16
C TRP A 187 -19.56 13.76 6.88
N GLU A 188 -20.24 14.91 6.86
CA GLU A 188 -21.66 14.99 6.47
C GLU A 188 -21.88 14.66 4.98
N GLU A 189 -20.86 14.86 4.14
CA GLU A 189 -20.86 14.47 2.73
C GLU A 189 -20.51 12.98 2.50
N LEU A 190 -20.18 12.23 3.56
CA LEU A 190 -19.86 10.80 3.51
C LEU A 190 -21.08 10.01 2.98
N ARG A 191 -21.06 9.66 1.70
CA ARG A 191 -22.15 8.89 1.07
C ARG A 191 -22.03 7.40 1.38
N SER A 192 -23.15 6.68 1.36
CA SER A 192 -23.24 5.23 1.61
C SER A 192 -22.43 4.35 0.64
N ASN A 193 -21.85 4.91 -0.43
CA ASN A 193 -21.20 4.17 -1.53
C ASN A 193 -19.81 3.59 -1.21
N TYR A 194 -19.37 3.61 0.05
CA TYR A 194 -18.19 2.84 0.51
C TYR A 194 -18.35 1.32 0.30
N ALA A 195 -19.57 0.85 0.05
CA ALA A 195 -19.87 -0.56 -0.17
C ALA A 195 -19.42 -1.14 -1.53
N TYR A 196 -18.96 -0.33 -2.51
CA TYR A 196 -18.74 -0.81 -3.89
C TYR A 196 -17.39 -0.46 -4.53
N PHE A 197 -16.35 -0.14 -3.74
CA PHE A 197 -15.01 0.20 -4.27
C PHE A 197 -14.31 -0.92 -5.07
N TYR A 198 -14.83 -2.13 -5.03
CA TYR A 198 -14.24 -3.33 -5.62
C TYR A 198 -15.04 -3.87 -6.82
N THR A 199 -16.03 -3.13 -7.31
CA THR A 199 -16.84 -3.57 -8.45
C THR A 199 -16.18 -3.24 -9.81
N HIS A 200 -16.41 -4.10 -10.79
CA HIS A 200 -16.08 -3.84 -12.20
C HIS A 200 -17.24 -3.20 -12.97
N ASP A 201 -18.44 -3.18 -12.39
CA ASP A 201 -19.63 -2.68 -13.06
C ASP A 201 -19.63 -1.14 -13.07
N PRO A 202 -19.52 -0.49 -14.24
CA PRO A 202 -19.50 0.97 -14.36
C PRO A 202 -20.66 1.67 -13.66
N LYS A 203 -21.84 1.02 -13.60
CA LYS A 203 -23.04 1.64 -13.00
C LYS A 203 -22.94 1.82 -11.48
N HIS A 204 -22.06 1.06 -10.82
CA HIS A 204 -21.83 1.14 -9.38
C HIS A 204 -20.66 2.07 -9.03
N ILE A 205 -19.96 2.60 -10.03
CA ILE A 205 -18.83 3.52 -9.86
C ILE A 205 -19.38 4.93 -9.92
N THR A 206 -19.53 5.56 -8.75
CA THR A 206 -20.10 6.91 -8.63
C THR A 206 -19.07 7.97 -8.23
N TYR A 207 -17.78 7.66 -8.33
CA TYR A 207 -16.69 8.55 -7.95
C TYR A 207 -15.99 9.06 -9.21
N ASP A 208 -15.64 10.36 -9.22
CA ASP A 208 -15.08 11.10 -10.36
C ASP A 208 -13.59 10.78 -10.61
N ILE A 209 -13.24 9.49 -10.62
CA ILE A 209 -11.91 9.00 -10.92
C ILE A 209 -11.95 8.38 -12.33
N PRO A 210 -11.12 8.88 -13.28
CA PRO A 210 -11.11 8.41 -14.68
C PRO A 210 -10.99 6.90 -14.89
#